data_AF-A0A1D2WWA0-F1
#
_entry.id   AF-A0A1D2WWA0-F1
#
_cell.length_a   1.000
_cell.length_b   1.000
_cell.length_c   1.000
_cell.angle_alpha   90.00
_cell.angle_beta   90.00
_cell.angle_gamma   90.00
#
_symmetry.space_group_name_H-M   'P 1'
#
loop_
_entity.id
_entity.type
_entity.pdbx_description
1 polymer ?
#
loop_
_entity_poly.entity_id
_entity_poly.type
_entity_poly.pdbx_seq_one_letter_code
_entity_poly.pdbx_strand_id
1 'polypeptide(L)'
;MDNEVAAAPSQGTLNIEDSKTHEVRSVHYEASGKCYKVVDGDTIWVEGIGKIRFVQVNTPERGEPGYHEAKDYVKEKCLGKTVYLDIDDKKHYDKYNRTLAIVYTENLDINRELLNENLAEIMYIPPSEFAKGTV
;
A
#
# COMPACT_ATOMS: atom_id res chain seq x y z
N MET A 1 17.12 1.24 -29.81
CA MET A 1 16.06 0.26 -30.11
C MET A 1 15.81 -0.61 -28.89
N ASP A 2 14.96 -0.33 -27.93
CA ASP A 2 14.26 0.86 -27.43
C ASP A 2 13.51 0.31 -26.23
N ASN A 3 13.72 0.88 -25.05
CA ASN A 3 12.70 1.12 -24.04
C ASN A 3 13.40 1.71 -22.82
N GLU A 4 13.69 3.00 -22.91
CA GLU A 4 13.64 3.85 -21.73
C GLU A 4 12.19 3.78 -21.27
N VAL A 5 11.91 2.87 -20.33
CA VAL A 5 10.63 2.85 -19.63
C VAL A 5 10.56 4.21 -18.96
N ALA A 6 9.75 5.12 -19.52
CA ALA A 6 9.52 6.42 -18.92
C ALA A 6 9.11 6.15 -17.47
N ALA A 7 9.99 6.51 -16.53
CA ALA A 7 9.70 6.44 -15.12
C ALA A 7 8.42 7.26 -14.92
N ALA A 8 7.37 6.62 -14.42
CA ALA A 8 6.16 7.34 -14.02
C ALA A 8 6.59 8.50 -13.10
N PRO A 9 6.01 9.70 -13.26
CA PRO A 9 6.40 10.85 -12.44
C PRO A 9 6.36 10.47 -10.96
N SER A 10 7.43 10.85 -10.25
CA SER A 10 7.68 10.41 -8.89
C SER A 10 6.73 11.00 -7.86
N GLN A 11 5.76 11.84 -8.25
CA GLN A 11 4.85 12.53 -7.35
C GLN A 11 3.56 12.87 -8.10
N GLY A 12 2.40 12.81 -7.45
CA GLY A 12 1.16 13.23 -8.09
C GLY A 12 -0.09 13.12 -7.22
N THR A 13 -1.24 13.20 -7.88
CA THR A 13 -2.55 12.95 -7.28
C THR A 13 -3.31 11.85 -8.02
N LEU A 14 -4.17 11.13 -7.29
CA LEU A 14 -5.11 10.15 -7.83
C LEU A 14 -6.50 10.42 -7.30
N ASN A 15 -7.52 10.16 -8.11
CA ASN A 15 -8.90 10.11 -7.64
C ASN A 15 -9.25 8.64 -7.37
N ILE A 16 -9.46 8.31 -6.10
CA ILE A 16 -9.78 6.97 -5.64
C ILE A 16 -11.21 6.94 -5.14
N GLU A 17 -11.95 5.93 -5.58
CA GLU A 17 -13.32 5.67 -5.13
C GLU A 17 -13.28 4.67 -3.98
N ASP A 18 -13.96 5.00 -2.88
CA ASP A 18 -14.18 4.06 -1.79
C ASP A 18 -15.16 2.96 -2.23
N SER A 19 -14.78 1.70 -2.08
CA SER A 19 -15.59 0.58 -2.58
C SER A 19 -16.92 0.39 -1.84
N LYS A 20 -17.05 0.92 -0.62
CA LYS A 20 -18.27 0.81 0.20
C LYS A 20 -19.14 2.05 0.13
N THR A 21 -18.55 3.24 0.16
CA THR A 21 -19.32 4.50 0.21
C THR A 21 -19.50 5.13 -1.17
N HIS A 22 -18.75 4.68 -2.18
CA HIS A 22 -18.66 5.31 -3.51
C HIS A 22 -18.20 6.78 -3.48
N GLU A 23 -17.63 7.22 -2.36
CA GLU A 23 -17.05 8.56 -2.24
C GLU A 23 -15.73 8.62 -2.99
N VAL A 24 -15.58 9.61 -3.86
CA VAL A 24 -14.34 9.87 -4.57
C VAL A 24 -13.49 10.86 -3.76
N ARG A 25 -12.25 10.46 -3.45
CA ARG A 25 -11.26 11.33 -2.81
C ARG A 25 -10.05 11.54 -3.71
N SER A 26 -9.51 12.76 -3.69
CA SER A 26 -8.20 13.04 -4.26
C SER A 26 -7.15 12.69 -3.21
N VAL A 27 -6.23 11.77 -3.53
CA VAL A 27 -5.09 11.39 -2.69
C VAL A 27 -3.78 11.83 -3.34
N HIS A 28 -2.74 11.98 -2.54
CA HIS A 28 -1.39 12.28 -3.00
C HIS A 28 -0.53 11.00 -2.98
N TYR A 29 0.56 10.98 -3.74
CA TYR A 29 1.57 9.93 -3.66
C TYR A 29 2.97 10.48 -3.96
N GLU A 30 3.98 9.94 -3.28
CA GLU A 30 5.39 10.33 -3.37
C GLU A 30 6.26 9.36 -4.17
N ALA A 31 5.72 8.22 -4.57
CA ALA A 31 6.41 7.32 -5.48
C ALA A 31 5.43 6.39 -6.17
N SER A 32 5.84 5.84 -7.31
CA SER A 32 5.10 4.76 -7.96
C SER A 32 6.05 3.78 -8.62
N GLY A 33 5.58 2.54 -8.78
CA GLY A 33 6.34 1.49 -9.44
C GLY A 33 5.55 0.20 -9.53
N LYS A 34 6.06 -0.75 -10.31
CA LYS A 34 5.40 -2.05 -10.48
C LYS A 34 5.61 -2.91 -9.23
N CYS A 35 4.53 -3.42 -8.66
CA CYS A 35 4.61 -4.45 -7.63
C CYS A 35 4.98 -5.79 -8.27
N TYR A 36 6.14 -6.33 -7.94
CA TYR A 36 6.65 -7.57 -8.55
C TYR A 36 6.65 -8.76 -7.59
N LYS A 37 6.41 -8.54 -6.29
CA LYS A 37 6.31 -9.60 -5.28
C LYS A 37 5.44 -9.18 -4.11
N VAL A 38 4.56 -10.09 -3.68
CA VAL A 38 3.78 -9.96 -2.43
C VAL A 38 4.36 -10.90 -1.38
N VAL A 39 4.69 -10.37 -0.21
CA VAL A 39 5.29 -11.13 0.89
C VAL A 39 4.18 -11.74 1.76
N ASP A 40 3.24 -10.91 2.19
CA ASP A 40 2.07 -11.21 3.04
C ASP A 40 0.98 -10.13 2.78
N GLY A 41 -0.04 -10.07 3.64
CA GLY A 41 -1.19 -9.19 3.48
C GLY A 41 -0.90 -7.69 3.68
N ASP A 42 0.29 -7.30 4.11
CA ASP A 42 0.63 -5.89 4.32
C ASP A 42 2.07 -5.51 3.93
N THR A 43 2.74 -6.40 3.20
CA THR A 43 4.11 -6.20 2.75
C THR A 43 4.29 -6.63 1.28
N ILE A 44 4.77 -5.70 0.45
CA ILE A 44 5.05 -5.92 -0.99
C ILE A 44 6.46 -5.46 -1.38
N TRP A 45 6.90 -5.84 -2.57
CA TRP A 45 8.09 -5.27 -3.23
C TRP A 45 7.71 -4.52 -4.49
N VAL A 46 8.28 -3.33 -4.64
CA VAL A 46 8.01 -2.40 -5.74
C VAL A 46 9.32 -2.09 -6.48
N GLU A 47 9.29 -2.17 -7.80
CA GLU A 47 10.45 -1.86 -8.67
C GLU A 47 10.94 -0.43 -8.42
N GLY A 48 12.26 -0.26 -8.30
CA GLY A 48 12.88 1.05 -8.04
C GLY A 48 12.77 1.59 -6.61
N ILE A 49 11.92 1.00 -5.75
CA ILE A 49 11.64 1.52 -4.40
C ILE A 49 12.08 0.53 -3.30
N GLY A 50 11.82 -0.76 -3.49
CA GLY A 50 12.17 -1.79 -2.53
C GLY A 50 10.97 -2.36 -1.78
N LYS A 51 11.14 -2.70 -0.51
CA LYS A 51 10.14 -3.39 0.31
C LYS A 51 9.26 -2.39 1.03
N ILE A 52 7.95 -2.49 0.86
CA ILE A 52 6.96 -1.57 1.41
C ILE A 52 6.19 -2.27 2.52
N ARG A 53 5.96 -1.58 3.64
CA ARG A 53 5.08 -1.99 4.73
C ARG A 53 3.90 -1.04 4.79
N PHE A 54 2.70 -1.58 4.71
CA PHE A 54 1.47 -0.79 4.71
C PHE A 54 1.30 -0.19 6.12
N VAL A 55 1.14 1.12 6.24
CA VAL A 55 0.87 1.77 7.54
C VAL A 55 -0.62 1.67 7.87
N GLN A 56 -0.98 1.97 9.12
CA GLN A 56 -2.36 1.97 9.64
C GLN A 56 -3.06 0.60 9.68
N VAL A 57 -2.52 -0.44 9.03
CA VAL A 57 -3.10 -1.78 8.99
C VAL A 57 -2.11 -2.85 9.42
N ASN A 58 -2.61 -3.90 10.06
CA ASN A 58 -1.86 -5.12 10.34
C ASN A 58 -2.71 -6.32 9.94
N THR A 59 -2.18 -7.14 9.03
CA THR A 59 -2.82 -8.39 8.62
C THR A 59 -2.41 -9.54 9.54
N PRO A 60 -3.19 -10.64 9.62
CA PRO A 60 -2.81 -11.82 10.36
C PRO A 60 -1.43 -12.33 9.92
N GLU A 61 -0.61 -12.75 10.88
CA GLU A 61 0.74 -13.24 10.63
C GLU A 61 0.73 -14.69 10.12
N ARG A 62 1.85 -15.15 9.56
CA ARG A 62 1.94 -16.51 9.01
C ARG A 62 1.64 -17.57 10.06
N GLY A 63 0.59 -18.35 9.82
CA GLY A 63 0.10 -19.40 10.72
C GLY A 63 -1.17 -18.99 11.48
N GLU A 64 -1.56 -17.73 11.41
CA GLU A 64 -2.83 -17.24 11.95
C GLU A 64 -3.96 -17.41 10.92
N PRO A 65 -5.21 -17.64 11.37
CA PRO A 65 -6.38 -17.60 10.49
C PRO A 65 -6.49 -16.27 9.75
N GLY A 66 -6.80 -16.31 8.44
CA GLY A 66 -6.92 -15.10 7.62
C GLY A 66 -5.62 -14.68 6.89
N TYR A 67 -4.47 -15.28 7.22
CA TYR A 67 -3.18 -14.96 6.58
C TYR A 67 -3.22 -15.13 5.06
N HIS A 68 -3.78 -16.26 4.59
CA HIS A 68 -3.81 -16.58 3.17
C HIS A 68 -4.78 -15.69 2.42
N GLU A 69 -5.94 -15.43 3.01
CA GLU A 69 -6.99 -14.56 2.49
C GLU A 69 -6.48 -13.13 2.30
N ALA A 70 -5.82 -12.57 3.32
CA ALA A 70 -5.23 -11.22 3.25
C ALA A 70 -4.13 -11.15 2.18
N LYS A 71 -3.25 -12.15 2.13
CA LYS A 71 -2.17 -12.22 1.16
C LYS A 71 -2.68 -12.36 -0.28
N ASP A 72 -3.67 -13.21 -0.50
CA ASP A 72 -4.25 -13.45 -1.83
C ASP A 72 -5.03 -12.23 -2.32
N TYR A 73 -5.70 -11.51 -1.41
CA TYR A 73 -6.32 -10.22 -1.71
C TYR A 73 -5.28 -9.21 -2.23
N VAL A 74 -4.20 -8.97 -1.49
CA VAL A 74 -3.13 -8.06 -1.93
C VAL A 74 -2.47 -8.53 -3.21
N LYS A 75 -2.33 -9.85 -3.41
CA LYS A 75 -1.81 -10.41 -4.65
C LYS A 75 -2.71 -10.12 -5.84
N GLU A 76 -4.01 -10.31 -5.71
CA GLU A 76 -5.00 -10.01 -6.75
C GLU A 76 -5.01 -8.51 -7.10
N LYS A 77 -4.94 -7.65 -6.08
CA LYS A 77 -5.03 -6.20 -6.28
C LYS A 77 -3.72 -5.58 -6.75
N CYS A 78 -2.57 -6.02 -6.26
CA CYS A 78 -1.30 -5.33 -6.49
C CYS A 78 -0.34 -6.05 -7.46
N LEU A 79 -0.27 -7.39 -7.46
CA LEU A 79 0.81 -8.09 -8.17
C LEU A 79 0.77 -7.83 -9.68
N GLY A 80 1.91 -7.40 -10.23
CA GLY A 80 2.08 -7.10 -11.64
C GLY A 80 1.55 -5.72 -12.07
N LYS A 81 0.91 -4.97 -11.17
CA LYS A 81 0.35 -3.64 -11.44
C LYS A 81 1.26 -2.54 -10.93
N THR A 82 1.10 -1.33 -11.45
CA THR A 82 1.67 -0.12 -10.85
C THR A 82 0.93 0.17 -9.55
N VAL A 83 1.69 0.35 -8.47
CA VAL A 83 1.21 0.86 -7.19
C VAL A 83 1.76 2.25 -6.97
N TYR A 84 1.02 3.06 -6.22
CA TYR A 84 1.36 4.42 -5.85
C TYR A 84 1.44 4.49 -4.33
N LEU A 85 2.45 5.18 -3.82
CA LEU A 85 2.83 5.14 -2.42
C LEU A 85 2.74 6.54 -1.84
N ASP A 86 1.93 6.69 -0.79
CA ASP A 86 1.92 7.86 0.08
C ASP A 86 2.84 7.55 1.28
N ILE A 87 4.08 8.05 1.23
CA ILE A 87 5.20 7.63 2.09
C ILE A 87 5.23 8.46 3.36
N ASP A 88 5.31 7.81 4.52
CA ASP A 88 5.30 8.50 5.82
C ASP A 88 6.48 9.48 6.00
N ASP A 89 6.18 10.77 5.93
CA ASP A 89 7.16 11.85 6.05
C ASP A 89 7.84 11.91 7.42
N LYS A 90 7.15 11.49 8.49
CA LYS A 90 7.72 11.50 9.85
C LYS A 90 8.56 10.27 10.13
N LYS A 91 8.29 9.16 9.43
CA LYS A 91 9.02 7.90 9.61
C LYS A 91 9.05 7.10 8.31
N HIS A 92 9.95 7.46 7.41
CA HIS A 92 10.02 6.83 6.09
C HIS A 92 10.31 5.32 6.15
N TYR A 93 11.10 4.86 7.14
CA TYR A 93 11.53 3.48 7.25
C TYR A 93 11.31 2.89 8.63
N ASP A 94 11.01 1.58 8.68
CA ASP A 94 11.07 0.80 9.91
C ASP A 94 12.46 0.22 10.19
N LYS A 95 12.60 -0.47 11.33
CA LYS A 95 13.87 -1.11 11.75
C LYS A 95 14.35 -2.23 10.82
N TYR A 96 13.51 -2.70 9.90
CA TYR A 96 13.83 -3.71 8.90
C TYR A 96 14.09 -3.08 7.52
N ASN A 97 14.24 -1.76 7.46
CA ASN A 97 14.48 -0.99 6.24
C ASN A 97 13.37 -1.15 5.20
N ARG A 98 12.12 -1.33 5.66
CA ARG A 98 10.92 -1.26 4.80
C ARG A 98 10.43 0.18 4.75
N THR A 99 10.08 0.66 3.56
CA THR A 99 9.39 1.94 3.38
C THR A 99 7.99 1.84 3.98
N LEU A 100 7.62 2.81 4.82
CA LEU A 100 6.30 2.91 5.43
C LEU A 100 5.41 3.79 4.55
N ALA A 101 4.30 3.23 4.06
CA ALA A 101 3.43 3.96 3.13
C ALA A 101 1.96 3.50 3.19
N ILE A 102 1.03 4.39 2.85
CA ILE A 102 -0.29 4.01 2.35
C ILE A 102 -0.13 3.61 0.89
N VAL A 103 -0.78 2.53 0.48
CA VAL A 103 -0.60 1.93 -0.85
C VAL A 103 -1.88 2.02 -1.65
N TYR A 104 -1.77 2.62 -2.83
CA TYR A 104 -2.84 2.75 -3.78
C TYR A 104 -2.57 1.93 -5.05
N THR A 105 -3.64 1.49 -5.69
CA THR A 105 -3.66 1.22 -7.14
C THR A 105 -4.39 2.37 -7.85
N GLU A 106 -4.53 2.32 -9.17
CA GLU A 106 -5.16 3.40 -9.96
C GLU A 106 -6.52 3.87 -9.41
N ASN A 107 -7.28 2.99 -8.77
CA ASN A 107 -8.66 3.22 -8.33
C ASN A 107 -8.97 2.78 -6.89
N LEU A 108 -8.00 2.27 -6.12
CA LEU A 108 -8.26 1.71 -4.77
C LEU A 108 -7.17 2.13 -3.78
N ASP A 109 -7.58 2.31 -2.53
CA ASP A 109 -6.68 2.32 -1.37
C ASP A 109 -6.65 0.94 -0.75
N ILE A 110 -5.52 0.26 -0.89
CA ILE A 110 -5.35 -1.12 -0.48
C ILE A 110 -5.38 -1.23 1.05
N ASN A 111 -4.88 -0.24 1.77
CA ASN A 111 -4.91 -0.23 3.23
C ASN A 111 -6.35 -0.14 3.73
N ARG A 112 -7.15 0.76 3.16
CA ARG A 112 -8.59 0.86 3.49
C ARG A 112 -9.34 -0.40 3.11
N GLU A 113 -9.07 -0.95 1.92
CA GLU A 113 -9.75 -2.14 1.45
C GLU A 113 -9.50 -3.37 2.34
N LEU A 114 -8.29 -3.52 2.88
CA LEU A 114 -8.00 -4.59 3.85
C LEU A 114 -8.87 -4.48 5.11
N LEU A 115 -9.17 -3.26 5.59
CA LEU A 115 -10.11 -3.06 6.70
C LEU A 115 -11.55 -3.34 6.27
N ASN A 116 -11.94 -2.90 5.07
CA ASN A 116 -13.28 -3.09 4.52
C ASN A 116 -13.65 -4.57 4.38
N GLU A 117 -12.70 -5.40 3.97
CA GLU A 117 -12.85 -6.85 3.81
C GLU A 117 -12.63 -7.64 5.12
N ASN A 118 -12.37 -6.96 6.24
CA ASN A 118 -12.00 -7.58 7.52
C ASN A 118 -10.76 -8.48 7.42
N LEU A 119 -9.80 -8.11 6.58
CA LEU A 119 -8.54 -8.82 6.35
C LEU A 119 -7.38 -8.21 7.16
N ALA A 120 -7.60 -7.07 7.81
CA ALA A 120 -6.63 -6.40 8.68
C ALA A 120 -7.30 -5.72 9.88
N GLU A 121 -6.50 -5.42 10.89
CA GLU A 121 -6.86 -4.55 12.02
C GLU A 121 -6.06 -3.25 11.97
N ILE A 122 -6.55 -2.20 12.66
CA ILE A 122 -5.84 -0.92 12.73
C ILE A 122 -4.56 -1.05 13.57
N MET A 123 -3.42 -0.71 12.97
CA MET A 123 -2.12 -0.64 13.67
C MET A 123 -1.43 0.70 13.41
N TYR A 124 -1.12 1.41 14.50
CA TYR A 124 -0.45 2.71 14.45
C TYR A 124 1.05 2.59 14.73
N ILE A 125 1.88 3.16 13.85
CA ILE A 125 3.35 3.15 13.97
C ILE A 125 3.86 4.58 14.20
N PRO A 126 4.11 5.02 15.44
CA PRO A 126 4.63 6.37 15.70
C PRO A 126 6.15 6.49 15.50
N PRO A 127 6.66 7.72 15.25
CA PRO A 127 5.87 8.88 14.80
C PRO A 127 5.33 8.63 13.39
N SER A 128 4.20 9.26 13.05
CA SER A 128 3.60 9.15 11.71
C SER A 128 2.94 10.47 11.33
N GLU A 129 2.99 10.82 10.05
CA GLU A 129 2.17 11.91 9.53
C GLU A 129 0.68 11.57 9.51
N PHE A 130 0.35 10.31 9.25
CA PHE A 130 -1.01 9.82 9.19
C PHE A 130 -1.61 9.76 10.60
N ALA A 131 -2.81 10.33 10.76
CA ALA A 131 -3.55 10.16 12.00
C ALA A 131 -3.98 8.70 12.17
N LYS A 132 -4.13 8.26 13.43
CA LYS A 132 -4.49 6.86 13.70
C LYS A 132 -5.85 6.53 13.08
N GLY A 133 -5.88 5.51 12.23
CA GLY A 133 -7.10 5.00 11.60
C GLY A 133 -7.62 5.84 10.44
N THR A 134 -6.79 6.73 9.86
CA THR A 134 -7.21 7.60 8.74
C THR A 134 -6.79 7.08 7.37
N VAL A 135 -6.91 5.77 7.13
CA VAL A 135 -6.82 5.21 5.77
C VAL A 135 -8.13 5.31 5.06
#